data_AF-A0A942AT46-F1
#
_entry.id   AF-A0A942AT46-F1
#
_cell.length_a   1.000
_cell.length_b   1.000
_cell.length_c   1.000
_cell.angle_alpha   90.00
_cell.angle_beta   90.00
_cell.angle_gamma   90.00
#
_symmetry.space_group_name_H-M   'P 1'
#
loop_
_entity.id
_entity.type
_entity.pdbx_description
1 polymer ?
#
loop_
_entity_poly.entity_id
_entity_poly.type
_entity_poly.pdbx_seq_one_letter_code
_entity_poly.pdbx_strand_id
1 'polypeptide(L)' 'MKYNIIICAILKDETPYLVEWVEHHLQIGVEHFVLYDNNSVIPAKQT' A
#
# COMPACT_ATOMS: atom_id res chain seq x y z
N MET A 1 -9.86 14.20 -13.49
CA MET A 1 -8.79 13.51 -12.74
C MET A 1 -9.36 12.18 -12.27
N LYS A 2 -8.63 11.06 -12.39
CA LYS A 2 -9.20 9.72 -12.23
C LYS A 2 -9.37 9.29 -10.77
N TYR A 3 -8.69 9.95 -9.82
CA TYR A 3 -8.76 9.66 -8.39
C TYR A 3 -8.80 10.96 -7.57
N ASN A 4 -9.59 10.99 -6.49
CA ASN A 4 -9.73 12.08 -5.53
C ASN A 4 -8.69 12.00 -4.40
N ILE A 5 -8.37 10.79 -3.93
CA ILE A 5 -7.43 10.56 -2.82
C ILE A 5 -6.46 9.44 -3.19
N ILE A 6 -5.17 9.74 -3.04
CA ILE A 6 -4.06 8.83 -3.29
C ILE A 6 -3.14 8.80 -2.08
N ILE A 7 -2.72 7.61 -1.65
CA ILE A 7 -1.66 7.44 -0.64
C ILE A 7 -0.36 7.02 -1.33
N CYS A 8 0.73 7.72 -0.98
CA CYS A 8 2.09 7.36 -1.34
C CYS A 8 2.85 6.96 -0.08
N ALA A 9 3.40 5.74 -0.04
CA ALA A 9 4.11 5.24 1.14
C ALA A 9 5.30 4.37 0.77
N ILE A 10 6.24 4.26 1.70
CA ILE A 10 7.38 3.35 1.63
C ILE A 10 7.12 2.22 2.61
N LEU A 11 7.43 0.98 2.22
CA LEU A 11 7.34 -0.19 3.08
C LEU A 11 8.69 -0.94 3.14
N LYS A 12 8.98 -1.59 4.26
CA LYS A 12 10.08 -2.51 4.50
C LYS A 12 9.63 -3.64 5.44
N ASP A 13 9.45 -4.84 4.88
CA ASP A 13 9.06 -6.06 5.61
C ASP A 13 7.63 -6.07 6.20
N GLU A 14 6.78 -5.07 5.92
CA GLU A 14 5.37 -5.06 6.38
C GLU A 14 4.39 -5.74 5.40
N THR A 15 4.86 -6.45 4.38
CA THR A 15 4.04 -7.24 3.45
C THR A 15 2.97 -8.09 4.15
N PRO A 16 3.23 -8.76 5.29
CA PRO A 16 2.21 -9.55 6.00
C PRO A 16 1.00 -8.74 6.50
N TYR A 17 1.15 -7.43 6.71
CA TYR A 17 0.11 -6.53 7.21
C TYR A 17 -0.47 -5.64 6.10
N LEU A 18 0.09 -5.71 4.89
CA LEU A 18 -0.23 -4.78 3.82
C LEU A 18 -1.69 -4.87 3.39
N VAL A 19 -2.27 -6.08 3.40
CA VAL A 19 -3.68 -6.30 3.02
C VAL A 19 -4.63 -5.57 3.99
N GLU A 20 -4.48 -5.80 5.29
CA GLU A 20 -5.31 -5.13 6.31
C GLU A 20 -5.15 -3.60 6.24
N TRP A 21 -3.92 -3.13 6.04
CA TRP A 21 -3.64 -1.70 5.90
C TRP A 21 -4.33 -1.12 4.67
N VAL A 22 -4.29 -1.78 3.51
CA VAL A 22 -5.00 -1.33 2.30
C VAL A 22 -6.51 -1.34 2.52
N GLU A 23 -7.07 -2.40 3.09
CA GLU A 23 -8.51 -2.52 3.37
C GLU A 23 -9.02 -1.39 4.28
N HIS A 24 -8.30 -1.10 5.35
CA HIS A 24 -8.62 0.01 6.25
C HIS A 24 -8.70 1.35 5.52
N HIS A 25 -7.72 1.65 4.67
CA HIS A 25 -7.65 2.92 3.95
C HIS A 25 -8.68 3.00 2.81
N LEU A 26 -9.01 1.88 2.17
CA LEU A 26 -10.14 1.80 1.23
C LEU A 26 -11.46 2.15 1.92
N GLN A 27 -11.72 1.68 3.15
CA GLN A 27 -12.93 2.01 3.91
C GLN A 27 -13.01 3.49 4.31
N ILE A 28 -11.87 4.18 4.45
CA ILE A 28 -11.81 5.61 4.75
C ILE A 28 -12.04 6.48 3.49
N GLY A 29 -12.00 5.89 2.30
CA GLY A 29 -12.24 6.58 1.02
C GLY A 29 -10.99 6.86 0.20
N VAL A 30 -9.88 6.19 0.49
CA VAL A 30 -8.68 6.22 -0.38
C VAL A 30 -8.96 5.40 -1.63
N GLU A 31 -8.57 5.90 -2.79
CA GLU A 31 -8.92 5.28 -4.08
C GLU A 31 -7.70 4.68 -4.80
N HIS A 32 -6.48 5.14 -4.47
CA HIS A 32 -5.26 4.68 -5.11
C HIS A 32 -4.06 4.64 -4.16
N PHE A 33 -3.15 3.70 -4.39
CA PHE A 33 -1.97 3.48 -3.56
C PHE A 33 -0.72 3.40 -4.45
N VAL A 34 0.30 4.17 -4.08
CA VAL A 34 1.64 4.11 -4.67
C VAL A 34 2.60 3.68 -3.57
N LEU A 35 3.08 2.45 -3.66
CA LEU A 35 3.90 1.84 -2.62
C LEU A 35 5.30 1.56 -3.16
N TYR A 36 6.31 2.00 -2.42
CA TYR A 36 7.72 1.76 -2.71
C TYR A 36 8.28 0.75 -1.73
N ASP A 37 8.73 -0.40 -2.24
CA ASP A 37 9.43 -1.39 -1.43
C ASP A 37 10.88 -0.93 -1.17
N ASN A 38 11.27 -0.86 0.10
CA ASN A 38 12.60 -0.48 0.56
C ASN A 38 13.42 -1.71 0.91
N ASN A 39 13.58 -2.59 -0.08
CA ASN A 39 14.38 -3.80 0.00
C ASN A 39 13.89 -4.75 1.11
N SER A 40 12.60 -5.08 1.09
CA SER A 40 12.02 -6.11 1.96
C SER A 40 12.66 -7.47 1.67
N VAL A 41 12.77 -8.32 2.70
CA VAL A 41 13.19 -9.72 2.59
C VAL A 41 12.25 -10.49 1.66
N ILE A 42 10.96 -10.17 1.71
CA ILE A 42 9.92 -10.68 0.81
C ILE A 42 9.34 -9.49 0.03
N PRO A 43 9.62 -9.35 -1.27
CA PRO A 43 9.21 -8.19 -2.05
C PRO A 43 7.68 -8.03 -2.14
N ALA A 44 7.19 -6.80 -1.93
CA ALA A 44 5.75 -6.49 -2.00
C ALA A 44 5.11 -6.80 -3.36
N LYS A 45 5.87 -6.62 -4.46
CA LYS A 45 5.40 -6.77 -5.85
C LYS A 45 5.04 -8.21 -6.22
N GLN A 46 5.41 -9.19 -5.40
CA GLN A 46 5.27 -10.61 -5.68
C GLN A 46 4.04 -11.27 -5.04
N THR A 47 3.23 -10.48 -4.31
CA THR A 47 2.01 -10.91 -3.62
C THR A 47 0.78 -10.37 -4.36
#